data_AF-A0A0D8J942-F1
#
_entry.id   AF-A0A0D8J942-F1
#
_cell.length_a   1.000
_cell.length_b   1.000
_cell.length_c   1.000
_cell.angle_alpha   90.00
_cell.angle_beta   90.00
_cell.angle_gamma   90.00
#
_symmetry.space_group_name_H-M   'P 1'
#
loop_
_entity.id
_entity.type
_entity.pdbx_description
1 polymer ?
#
loop_
_entity_poly.entity_id
_entity_poly.type
_entity_poly.pdbx_seq_one_letter_code
_entity_poly.pdbx_strand_id
1 'polypeptide(L)'
;MKKFKNIALVVSLLSVTLVSCLKEEIASPVVESVKFYTIDENNKYNEVTNPQSGVTYTIGVDSNADLVVIWPGGERVTMKKSGTDIDSTDINGNVVLAKSNYYSDYGLLRAKGLKTNLNDQIGWAALYKYPEAGTFDLTVIATNHGYDSYDYDQQVFPFQVNIE
;
A
#
# COMPACT_ATOMS: atom_id res chain seq x y z
N MET A 1 21.43 -10.55 57.98
CA MET A 1 20.46 -11.05 56.99
C MET A 1 19.69 -9.96 56.23
N LYS A 2 19.31 -8.82 56.84
CA LYS A 2 18.58 -7.73 56.13
C LYS A 2 19.33 -7.12 54.93
N LYS A 3 20.66 -6.98 55.01
CA LYS A 3 21.48 -6.40 53.92
C LYS A 3 21.52 -7.26 52.64
N PHE A 4 21.51 -8.59 52.77
CA PHE A 4 21.51 -9.51 51.63
C PHE A 4 20.16 -9.54 50.90
N LYS A 5 19.04 -9.41 51.63
CA LYS A 5 17.69 -9.30 51.01
C LYS A 5 17.54 -8.04 50.15
N ASN A 6 18.11 -6.92 50.59
CA ASN A 6 18.02 -5.66 49.84
C ASN A 6 18.87 -5.67 48.56
N ILE A 7 20.02 -6.36 48.58
CA ILE A 7 20.88 -6.50 47.38
C ILE A 7 20.21 -7.38 46.33
N ALA A 8 19.60 -8.50 46.74
CA ALA A 8 18.88 -9.38 45.82
C ALA A 8 17.67 -8.67 45.16
N LEU A 9 16.98 -7.81 45.90
CA LEU A 9 15.86 -7.01 45.39
C LEU A 9 16.31 -6.00 44.32
N VAL A 10 17.45 -5.33 44.53
CA VAL A 10 18.00 -4.33 43.59
C VAL A 10 18.48 -4.98 42.30
N VAL A 11 19.15 -6.15 42.38
CA VAL A 11 19.61 -6.88 41.20
C VAL A 11 18.42 -7.39 40.36
N SER A 12 17.35 -7.85 41.02
CA SER A 12 16.11 -8.25 40.34
C SER A 12 15.40 -7.08 39.65
N LEU A 13 15.33 -5.90 40.28
CA LEU A 13 14.77 -4.71 39.64
C LEU A 13 15.58 -4.26 38.43
N LEU A 14 16.91 -4.34 38.50
CA LEU A 14 17.81 -3.94 37.42
C LEU A 14 17.67 -4.85 36.17
N SER A 15 17.42 -6.14 36.38
CA SER A 15 17.16 -7.07 35.27
C SER A 15 15.83 -6.80 34.55
N VAL A 16 14.79 -6.32 35.24
CA VAL A 16 13.49 -6.02 34.61
C VAL A 16 13.56 -4.71 33.82
N THR A 17 14.40 -3.75 34.24
CA THR A 17 14.59 -2.49 33.49
C THR A 17 15.39 -2.64 32.19
N LEU A 18 16.21 -3.69 32.05
CA LEU A 18 17.01 -3.92 30.84
C LEU A 18 16.25 -4.66 29.73
N VAL A 19 15.16 -5.36 30.05
CA VAL A 19 14.32 -6.04 29.03
C VAL A 19 13.35 -5.06 28.36
N SER A 20 13.02 -3.95 29.01
CA SER A 20 12.08 -2.94 28.50
C SER A 20 12.63 -2.06 27.35
N CYS A 21 13.85 -2.32 26.86
CA CYS A 21 14.50 -1.57 25.78
C CYS A 21 14.73 -2.37 24.49
N LEU A 22 14.23 -3.61 24.37
CA LEU A 22 13.98 -4.15 23.04
C LEU A 22 12.75 -3.45 22.48
N LYS A 23 12.96 -2.24 21.96
CA LYS A 23 12.03 -1.60 21.05
C LYS A 23 11.90 -2.56 19.87
N GLU A 24 10.70 -3.07 19.64
CA GLU A 24 10.42 -3.93 18.49
C GLU A 24 10.73 -3.09 17.24
N GLU A 25 11.83 -3.41 16.57
CA GLU A 25 12.22 -2.73 15.34
C GLU A 25 11.20 -3.14 14.28
N ILE A 26 10.44 -2.16 13.80
CA ILE A 26 9.45 -2.39 12.74
C ILE A 26 10.24 -2.75 11.49
N ALA A 27 10.03 -3.96 11.00
CA ALA A 27 10.60 -4.35 9.72
C ALA A 27 10.05 -3.39 8.65
N SER A 28 10.95 -2.86 7.82
CA SER A 28 10.53 -2.03 6.69
C SER A 28 9.56 -2.80 5.79
N PRO A 29 8.51 -2.14 5.27
CA PRO A 29 7.60 -2.78 4.34
C PRO A 29 8.34 -3.14 3.06
N VAL A 30 8.10 -4.34 2.56
CA VAL A 30 8.70 -4.89 1.33
C VAL A 30 7.58 -5.36 0.42
N VAL A 31 7.71 -5.09 -0.88
CA VAL A 31 6.87 -5.68 -1.92
C VAL A 31 7.71 -6.70 -2.68
N GLU A 32 7.35 -7.97 -2.57
CA GLU A 32 8.07 -9.08 -3.20
C GLU A 32 7.69 -9.24 -4.67
N SER A 33 6.40 -9.09 -4.99
CA SER A 33 5.93 -9.17 -6.37
C SER A 33 4.60 -8.46 -6.59
N VAL A 34 4.37 -8.07 -7.84
CA VAL A 34 3.07 -7.59 -8.34
C VAL A 34 2.67 -8.46 -9.52
N LYS A 35 1.47 -9.03 -9.45
CA LYS A 35 0.96 -9.99 -10.44
C LYS A 35 -0.49 -9.70 -10.80
N PHE A 36 -0.88 -10.08 -12.01
CA PHE A 36 -2.24 -9.93 -12.52
C PHE A 36 -2.96 -11.26 -12.47
N TYR A 37 -4.23 -11.24 -12.09
CA TYR A 37 -5.06 -12.43 -12.00
C TYR A 37 -6.44 -12.22 -12.62
N THR A 38 -6.96 -13.27 -13.23
CA THR A 38 -8.40 -13.42 -13.52
C THR A 38 -9.01 -14.44 -12.58
N ILE A 39 -10.29 -14.29 -12.27
CA ILE A 39 -11.04 -15.23 -11.45
C ILE A 39 -11.84 -16.14 -12.37
N ASP A 40 -11.74 -17.45 -12.20
CA ASP A 40 -12.56 -18.43 -12.94
C ASP A 40 -13.91 -18.71 -12.27
N GLU A 41 -14.71 -19.57 -12.89
CA GLU A 41 -16.03 -20.00 -12.40
C GLU A 41 -15.99 -20.66 -11.01
N ASN A 42 -14.82 -21.14 -10.58
CA ASN A 42 -14.61 -21.77 -9.28
C ASN A 42 -14.03 -20.80 -8.23
N ASN A 43 -14.01 -19.50 -8.51
CA ASN A 43 -13.39 -18.45 -7.68
C ASN A 43 -11.88 -18.62 -7.47
N LYS A 44 -11.18 -19.30 -8.39
CA LYS A 44 -9.73 -19.44 -8.30
C LYS A 44 -9.03 -18.33 -9.08
N TYR A 45 -8.00 -17.74 -8.47
CA TYR A 45 -7.13 -16.78 -9.14
C TYR A 45 -6.17 -17.51 -10.09
N ASN A 46 -6.24 -17.13 -11.35
CA ASN A 46 -5.35 -17.62 -12.40
C ASN A 46 -4.43 -16.46 -12.84
N GLU A 47 -3.12 -16.65 -12.67
CA GLU A 47 -2.11 -15.65 -12.99
C GLU A 47 -2.06 -15.38 -14.50
N VAL A 48 -1.95 -14.11 -14.87
CA VAL A 48 -1.88 -13.62 -16.24
C VAL A 48 -0.56 -12.90 -16.43
N THR A 49 0.25 -13.39 -17.36
CA THR A 49 1.58 -12.81 -17.65
C THR A 49 1.50 -11.66 -18.66
N ASN A 50 0.52 -11.71 -19.58
CA ASN A 50 0.35 -10.72 -20.65
C ASN A 50 -1.06 -10.09 -20.55
N PRO A 51 -1.28 -9.16 -19.60
CA PRO A 51 -2.56 -8.50 -19.44
C PRO A 51 -2.92 -7.66 -20.69
N GLN A 52 -4.20 -7.67 -21.04
CA GLN A 52 -4.75 -6.99 -22.21
C GLN A 52 -5.61 -5.80 -21.79
N SER A 53 -5.62 -4.76 -22.61
CA SER A 53 -6.46 -3.60 -22.43
C SER A 53 -7.95 -3.97 -22.47
N GLY A 54 -8.77 -3.27 -21.69
CA GLY A 54 -10.21 -3.52 -21.60
C GLY A 54 -10.62 -4.75 -20.76
N VAL A 55 -9.67 -5.56 -20.26
CA VAL A 55 -9.95 -6.67 -19.35
C VAL A 55 -9.78 -6.21 -17.89
N THR A 56 -10.73 -6.60 -17.03
CA THR A 56 -10.64 -6.36 -15.59
C THR A 56 -9.77 -7.45 -14.95
N TYR A 57 -8.69 -7.05 -14.30
CA TYR A 57 -7.80 -7.92 -13.55
C TYR A 57 -7.88 -7.63 -12.06
N THR A 58 -7.60 -8.66 -11.26
CA THR A 58 -7.17 -8.48 -9.88
C THR A 58 -5.66 -8.29 -9.86
N ILE A 59 -5.20 -7.13 -9.41
CA ILE A 59 -3.79 -6.88 -9.14
C ILE A 59 -3.50 -7.44 -7.74
N GLY A 60 -2.69 -8.48 -7.66
CA GLY A 60 -2.19 -9.03 -6.41
C GLY A 60 -0.79 -8.50 -6.11
N VAL A 61 -0.58 -8.07 -4.88
CA VAL A 61 0.68 -7.55 -4.37
C VAL A 61 1.09 -8.41 -3.19
N ASP A 62 2.18 -9.16 -3.37
CA ASP A 62 2.79 -9.93 -2.30
C ASP A 62 3.70 -9.01 -1.48
N SER A 63 3.37 -8.82 -0.20
CA SER A 63 4.03 -7.85 0.66
C SER A 63 3.84 -8.22 2.12
N ASN A 64 4.87 -8.01 2.92
CA ASN A 64 4.81 -8.11 4.37
C ASN A 64 4.18 -6.86 5.03
N ALA A 65 3.65 -5.93 4.24
CA ALA A 65 3.20 -4.66 4.74
C ALA A 65 1.81 -4.71 5.40
N ASP A 66 1.60 -3.87 6.42
CA ASP A 66 0.32 -3.72 7.12
C ASP A 66 -0.76 -3.08 6.23
N LEU A 67 -0.33 -2.27 5.27
CA LEU A 67 -1.21 -1.59 4.33
C LEU A 67 -0.52 -1.37 2.99
N VAL A 68 -1.28 -1.59 1.91
CA VAL A 68 -0.83 -1.37 0.54
C VAL A 68 -1.83 -0.51 -0.22
N VAL A 69 -1.35 0.47 -1.00
CA VAL A 69 -2.14 1.25 -1.95
C VAL A 69 -1.53 1.13 -3.34
N ILE A 70 -2.38 0.92 -4.36
CA ILE A 70 -1.93 0.68 -5.74
C ILE A 70 -2.33 1.86 -6.62
N TRP A 71 -1.37 2.40 -7.39
CA TRP A 71 -1.57 3.44 -8.38
C TRP A 71 -1.21 2.89 -9.76
N PRO A 72 -2.18 2.38 -10.55
CA PRO A 72 -1.89 1.69 -11.82
C PRO A 72 -1.50 2.60 -12.98
N GLY A 73 -1.66 3.93 -12.90
CA GLY A 73 -1.23 4.86 -13.95
C GLY A 73 -2.03 4.84 -15.26
N GLY A 74 -3.12 4.08 -15.36
CA GLY A 74 -3.89 3.92 -16.61
C GLY A 74 -4.93 5.01 -16.94
N GLU A 75 -5.25 5.95 -16.06
CA GLU A 75 -6.35 6.90 -16.23
C GLU A 75 -6.08 8.24 -15.53
N ARG A 76 -6.15 9.34 -16.29
CA ARG A 76 -6.05 10.70 -15.76
C ARG A 76 -6.94 11.64 -16.55
N VAL A 77 -7.96 12.18 -15.90
CA VAL A 77 -8.91 13.10 -16.49
C VAL A 77 -8.84 14.42 -15.73
N THR A 78 -8.29 15.45 -16.39
CA THR A 78 -8.25 16.82 -15.88
C THR A 78 -9.59 17.53 -16.11
N MET A 79 -10.13 18.23 -15.11
CA MET A 79 -11.37 19.02 -15.27
C MET A 79 -11.07 20.50 -15.53
N LYS A 80 -11.98 21.18 -16.26
CA LYS A 80 -12.08 22.64 -16.25
C LYS A 80 -13.12 23.10 -15.23
N LYS A 81 -12.63 23.64 -14.10
CA LYS A 81 -13.26 24.50 -13.06
C LYS A 81 -14.65 24.14 -12.46
N SER A 82 -15.46 23.27 -13.04
CA SER A 82 -16.77 22.91 -12.48
C SER A 82 -17.18 21.48 -12.87
N GLY A 83 -17.43 20.62 -11.88
CA GLY A 83 -17.93 19.26 -12.06
C GLY A 83 -18.35 18.63 -10.73
N THR A 84 -19.18 17.60 -10.77
CA THR A 84 -19.71 16.89 -9.59
C THR A 84 -18.86 15.69 -9.17
N ASP A 85 -18.08 15.13 -10.10
CA ASP A 85 -17.19 13.98 -9.86
C ASP A 85 -15.76 14.49 -9.68
N ILE A 86 -15.45 14.89 -8.45
CA ILE A 86 -14.17 15.50 -8.05
C ILE A 86 -13.33 14.46 -7.32
N ASP A 87 -12.22 14.06 -7.94
CA ASP A 87 -11.25 13.15 -7.33
C ASP A 87 -10.22 13.91 -6.49
N SER A 88 -9.76 15.07 -6.97
CA SER A 88 -8.82 15.91 -6.22
C SER A 88 -8.97 17.41 -6.38
N THR A 89 -8.54 18.15 -5.35
CA THR A 89 -8.50 19.63 -5.34
C THR A 89 -7.11 20.17 -5.00
N ASP A 90 -6.83 21.41 -5.41
CA ASP A 90 -5.64 22.14 -4.99
C ASP A 90 -5.78 22.63 -3.53
N ILE A 91 -4.73 23.28 -3.02
CA ILE A 91 -4.70 23.85 -1.67
C ILE A 91 -5.76 24.94 -1.43
N ASN A 92 -6.28 25.55 -2.50
CA ASN A 92 -7.32 26.57 -2.45
C ASN A 92 -8.73 25.97 -2.64
N GLY A 93 -8.85 24.64 -2.75
CA GLY A 93 -10.11 23.94 -2.97
C GLY A 93 -10.61 23.95 -4.42
N ASN A 94 -9.82 24.40 -5.40
CA ASN A 94 -10.18 24.31 -6.80
C ASN A 94 -10.04 22.86 -7.29
N VAL A 95 -11.01 22.37 -8.07
CA VAL A 95 -10.95 21.05 -8.71
C VAL A 95 -9.76 20.97 -9.67
N VAL A 96 -8.93 19.94 -9.51
CA VAL A 96 -7.76 19.69 -10.38
C VAL A 96 -8.04 18.48 -11.28
N LEU A 97 -8.47 17.35 -10.70
CA LEU A 97 -8.70 16.09 -11.43
C LEU A 97 -10.12 15.57 -11.18
N ALA A 98 -10.76 15.10 -12.25
CA ALA A 98 -12.01 14.34 -12.19
C ALA A 98 -11.78 12.91 -11.67
N LYS A 99 -10.64 12.34 -12.08
CA LYS A 99 -10.23 10.98 -11.81
C LYS A 99 -8.75 10.86 -12.15
N SER A 100 -7.94 10.32 -11.24
CA SER A 100 -6.57 9.95 -11.54
C SER A 100 -6.13 8.74 -10.75
N ASN A 101 -5.35 7.90 -11.41
CA ASN A 101 -4.66 6.79 -10.79
C ASN A 101 -3.14 6.85 -11.01
N TYR A 102 -2.63 8.05 -11.35
CA TYR A 102 -1.21 8.32 -11.51
C TYR A 102 -0.60 8.71 -10.16
N TYR A 103 0.48 8.03 -9.79
CA TYR A 103 1.18 8.34 -8.53
C TYR A 103 1.72 9.77 -8.47
N SER A 104 2.01 10.42 -9.60
CA SER A 104 2.43 11.84 -9.62
C SER A 104 1.38 12.81 -9.04
N ASP A 105 0.11 12.38 -8.95
CA ASP A 105 -0.97 13.16 -8.36
C ASP A 105 -1.13 12.88 -6.85
N TYR A 106 -0.31 11.98 -6.29
CA TYR A 106 -0.21 11.74 -4.85
C TYR A 106 0.10 13.04 -4.11
N GLY A 107 -0.65 13.31 -3.04
CA GLY A 107 -0.54 14.53 -2.24
C GLY A 107 -1.49 15.66 -2.65
N LEU A 108 -2.18 15.57 -3.80
CA LEU A 108 -3.35 16.41 -4.04
C LEU A 108 -4.44 16.07 -3.01
N LEU A 109 -5.20 17.08 -2.56
CA LEU A 109 -6.23 16.85 -1.57
C LEU A 109 -7.28 15.89 -2.16
N ARG A 110 -7.53 14.77 -1.47
CA ARG A 110 -8.43 13.66 -1.85
C ARG A 110 -7.93 12.70 -2.93
N ALA A 111 -6.80 12.94 -3.59
CA ALA A 111 -6.22 11.97 -4.51
C ALA A 111 -5.88 10.67 -3.76
N LYS A 112 -6.42 9.54 -4.22
CA LYS A 112 -6.28 8.23 -3.59
C LYS A 112 -6.01 7.18 -4.66
N GLY A 113 -5.09 6.27 -4.37
CA GLY A 113 -4.91 5.07 -5.19
C GLY A 113 -6.07 4.10 -4.99
N LEU A 114 -5.98 2.95 -5.65
CA LEU A 114 -6.95 1.89 -5.51
C LEU A 114 -7.03 1.42 -4.06
N LYS A 115 -8.27 1.27 -3.57
CA LYS A 115 -8.53 0.59 -2.30
C LYS A 115 -8.19 -0.89 -2.46
N THR A 116 -7.30 -1.38 -1.62
CA THR A 116 -6.92 -2.80 -1.57
C THR A 116 -7.65 -3.52 -0.44
N ASN A 117 -7.74 -4.84 -0.54
CA ASN A 117 -8.12 -5.72 0.57
C ASN A 117 -7.11 -6.87 0.64
N LEU A 118 -6.83 -7.37 1.83
CA LEU A 118 -5.96 -8.53 2.01
C LEU A 118 -6.68 -9.81 1.53
N ASN A 119 -5.99 -10.63 0.75
CA ASN A 119 -6.45 -11.93 0.27
C ASN A 119 -5.44 -13.03 0.62
N ASP A 120 -5.95 -14.14 1.14
CA ASP A 120 -5.12 -15.24 1.64
C ASP A 120 -4.30 -15.97 0.56
N GLN A 121 -4.63 -15.82 -0.73
CA GLN A 121 -3.98 -16.54 -1.83
C GLN A 121 -2.97 -15.70 -2.61
N ILE A 122 -3.22 -14.40 -2.74
CA ILE A 122 -2.46 -13.51 -3.64
C ILE A 122 -1.97 -12.22 -2.98
N GLY A 123 -2.10 -12.10 -1.66
CA GLY A 123 -1.71 -10.92 -0.89
C GLY A 123 -2.69 -9.76 -1.03
N TRP A 124 -2.19 -8.54 -1.06
CA TRP A 124 -3.01 -7.34 -1.19
C TRP A 124 -3.61 -7.21 -2.59
N ALA A 125 -4.93 -7.11 -2.67
CA ALA A 125 -5.65 -7.21 -3.92
C ALA A 125 -6.49 -5.96 -4.25
N ALA A 126 -6.46 -5.50 -5.50
CA ALA A 126 -7.40 -4.52 -6.03
C ALA A 126 -7.85 -4.86 -7.46
N LEU A 127 -9.10 -4.55 -7.80
CA LEU A 127 -9.61 -4.69 -9.16
C LEU A 127 -9.27 -3.46 -9.99
N TYR A 128 -8.79 -3.69 -11.20
CA TYR A 128 -8.49 -2.61 -12.14
C TYR A 128 -8.65 -3.05 -13.60
N LYS A 129 -9.03 -2.11 -14.46
CA LYS A 129 -9.12 -2.30 -15.91
C LYS A 129 -8.35 -1.17 -16.59
N TYR A 130 -7.29 -1.52 -17.29
CA TYR A 130 -6.56 -0.56 -18.12
C TYR A 130 -7.44 -0.17 -19.32
N PRO A 131 -7.63 1.13 -19.57
CA PRO A 131 -8.51 1.58 -20.66
C PRO A 131 -7.87 1.41 -22.04
N GLU A 132 -6.54 1.46 -22.13
CA GLU A 132 -5.78 1.40 -23.38
C GLU A 132 -4.56 0.48 -23.21
N ALA A 133 -4.06 -0.02 -24.34
CA ALA A 133 -2.79 -0.75 -24.40
C ALA A 133 -1.61 0.22 -24.28
N GLY A 134 -0.50 -0.24 -23.68
CA GLY A 134 0.69 0.57 -23.49
C GLY A 134 1.53 0.15 -22.29
N THR A 135 2.59 0.90 -22.03
CA THR A 135 3.43 0.76 -20.84
C THR A 135 2.99 1.77 -19.79
N PHE A 136 2.70 1.28 -18.59
CA PHE A 136 2.21 2.08 -17.48
C PHE A 136 3.14 1.96 -16.27
N ASP A 137 3.31 3.07 -15.56
CA ASP A 137 4.00 3.11 -14.27
C ASP A 137 3.00 2.72 -13.17
N LEU A 138 3.01 1.44 -12.78
CA LEU A 138 2.27 0.96 -11.62
C LEU A 138 3.12 1.23 -10.38
N THR A 139 2.62 2.07 -9.48
CA THR A 139 3.28 2.36 -8.21
C THR A 139 2.54 1.73 -7.05
N VAL A 140 3.24 0.96 -6.24
CA VAL A 140 2.74 0.42 -4.98
C VAL A 140 3.31 1.24 -3.83
N ILE A 141 2.44 1.69 -2.95
CA ILE A 141 2.83 2.32 -1.68
C ILE A 141 2.55 1.29 -0.59
N ALA A 142 3.59 0.85 0.11
CA ALA A 142 3.49 -0.08 1.22
C ALA A 142 3.82 0.63 2.53
N THR A 143 3.10 0.32 3.60
CA THR A 143 3.20 1.04 4.86
C THR A 143 3.09 0.08 6.03
N ASN A 144 4.06 0.17 6.95
CA ASN A 144 4.02 -0.48 8.26
C ASN A 144 3.84 0.56 9.35
N HIS A 145 3.01 0.21 10.33
CA HIS A 145 2.84 1.00 11.53
C HIS A 145 3.51 0.28 12.69
N GLY A 146 4.21 1.03 13.53
CA GLY A 146 4.52 0.56 14.85
C GLY A 146 3.23 0.30 15.60
N TYR A 147 2.94 -0.96 15.88
CA TYR A 147 1.84 -1.32 16.78
C TYR A 147 2.11 -0.57 18.10
N ASP A 148 1.28 0.43 18.38
CA ASP A 148 1.37 1.34 19.54
C ASP A 148 2.52 2.40 19.54
N SER A 149 3.07 2.80 18.40
CA SER A 149 4.03 3.92 18.35
C SER A 149 3.87 4.85 17.14
N TYR A 150 4.50 6.02 17.18
CA TYR A 150 4.55 6.99 16.07
C TYR A 150 5.48 6.56 14.93
N ASP A 151 6.09 5.38 15.04
CA ASP A 151 7.03 4.89 14.05
C ASP A 151 6.25 4.42 12.82
N TYR A 152 6.18 5.28 11.82
CA TYR A 152 5.56 5.07 10.54
C TYR A 152 6.65 4.86 9.49
N ASP A 153 6.65 3.71 8.81
CA ASP A 153 7.53 3.46 7.67
C ASP A 153 6.69 3.24 6.42
N GLN A 154 6.86 4.13 5.44
CA GLN A 154 6.23 4.05 4.13
C GLN A 154 7.29 4.00 3.05
N GLN A 155 7.14 3.03 2.16
CA GLN A 155 8.01 2.86 0.99
C GLN A 155 7.21 2.83 -0.31
N VAL A 156 7.85 3.27 -1.38
CA VAL A 156 7.26 3.42 -2.71
C VAL A 156 7.98 2.51 -3.67
N PHE A 157 7.24 1.63 -4.33
CA PHE A 157 7.74 0.60 -5.23
C PHE A 157 7.16 0.82 -6.64
N PRO A 158 7.95 1.38 -7.57
CA PRO A 158 7.54 1.54 -8.96
C PRO A 158 7.77 0.24 -9.75
N PHE A 159 6.81 -0.08 -10.63
CA PHE A 159 6.84 -1.20 -11.56
C PHE A 159 6.43 -0.71 -12.94
N GLN A 160 7.10 -1.19 -13.99
CA GLN A 160 6.58 -1.04 -15.36
C GLN A 160 5.70 -2.23 -15.68
N VAL A 161 4.48 -1.94 -16.13
CA VAL A 161 3.53 -2.94 -16.60
C VAL A 161 3.24 -2.69 -18.06
N ASN A 162 3.38 -3.74 -18.87
CA ASN A 162 2.99 -3.70 -20.28
C ASN A 162 1.60 -4.32 -20.43
N ILE A 163 0.69 -3.54 -21.01
CA ILE A 163 -0.68 -3.94 -21.33
C ILE A 163 -0.77 -4.01 -22.85
N GLU A 164 -1.22 -5.15 -23.37
CA GLU A 164 -1.39 -5.40 -24.81
C GLU A 164 -2.74 -4.94 -25.37
#